data_AF-A0A6B3H414-F1
#
_entry.id   AF-A0A6B3H414-F1
#
_cell.length_a   1.000
_cell.length_b   1.000
_cell.length_c   1.000
_cell.angle_alpha   90.00
_cell.angle_beta   90.00
_cell.angle_gamma   90.00
#
_symmetry.space_group_name_H-M   'P 1'
#
loop_
_entity.id
_entity.type
_entity.pdbx_description
1 polymer ?
#
loop_
_entity_poly.entity_id
_entity_poly.type
_entity_poly.pdbx_seq_one_letter_code
_entity_poly.pdbx_strand_id
1 'polypeptide(L)'
;VTAALPGALATLREQALVWGEDERLRLVRTARELLAPSPQHPSPTGLGPTVAEATAGMSPGRLQEILTTAGLHATHDPVSAVAALSALFTDRTRMAELLDTAPVEALSVLDRLVWGPPYGEVT
;
A
#
# COMPACT_ATOMS: atom_id res chain seq x y z
N VAL A 1 8.94 11.80 -12.13
CA VAL A 1 7.47 11.65 -12.01
C VAL A 1 6.71 12.62 -12.91
N THR A 2 7.00 13.93 -12.87
CA THR A 2 6.28 14.95 -13.68
C THR A 2 6.32 14.72 -15.19
N ALA A 3 7.43 14.20 -15.74
CA ALA A 3 7.54 13.88 -17.17
C ALA A 3 6.52 12.82 -17.65
N ALA A 4 6.07 11.93 -16.76
CA ALA A 4 5.08 10.89 -17.10
C ALA A 4 3.64 11.41 -17.02
N LEU A 5 3.43 12.61 -16.46
CA LEU A 5 2.09 13.13 -16.15
C LEU A 5 1.19 13.26 -17.39
N PRO A 6 1.63 13.80 -18.55
CA PRO A 6 0.76 13.94 -19.71
C PRO A 6 0.27 12.59 -20.25
N GLY A 7 1.16 11.61 -20.34
CA GLY A 7 0.82 10.25 -20.81
C GLY A 7 -0.09 9.50 -19.85
N ALA A 8 0.16 9.62 -18.53
CA ALA A 8 -0.71 9.05 -17.51
C ALA A 8 -2.12 9.68 -17.55
N LEU A 9 -2.21 11.00 -17.69
CA LEU A 9 -3.50 11.69 -17.78
C LEU A 9 -4.26 11.32 -19.06
N ALA A 10 -3.58 11.21 -20.19
CA ALA A 10 -4.18 10.74 -21.45
C ALA A 10 -4.77 9.33 -21.29
N THR A 11 -3.99 8.41 -20.71
CA THR A 11 -4.43 7.03 -20.45
C THR A 11 -5.68 6.99 -19.56
N LEU A 12 -5.69 7.78 -18.48
CA LEU A 12 -6.84 7.86 -17.57
C LEU A 12 -8.08 8.44 -18.24
N ARG A 13 -7.93 9.39 -19.17
CA ARG A 13 -9.03 9.94 -19.98
C ARG A 13 -9.57 8.94 -20.98
N GLU A 14 -8.69 8.21 -21.68
CA GLU A 14 -9.07 7.14 -22.62
C GLU A 14 -9.86 6.03 -21.93
N GLN A 15 -9.52 5.72 -20.68
CA GLN A 15 -10.24 4.75 -19.85
C GLN A 15 -11.50 5.32 -19.17
N ALA A 16 -11.89 6.56 -19.48
CA ALA A 16 -13.00 7.27 -18.84
C ALA A 16 -12.90 7.36 -17.30
N LEU A 17 -11.68 7.28 -16.75
CA LEU A 17 -11.43 7.37 -15.30
C LEU A 17 -11.30 8.82 -14.82
N VAL A 18 -10.96 9.75 -15.71
CA VAL A 18 -10.84 11.18 -15.43
C VAL A 18 -11.55 12.00 -16.51
N TRP A 19 -12.27 13.06 -16.10
CA TRP A 19 -12.89 14.03 -17.02
C TRP A 19 -12.62 15.47 -16.59
N GLY A 20 -13.02 16.43 -17.43
CA GLY A 20 -12.83 17.86 -17.21
C GLY A 20 -11.55 18.42 -17.84
N GLU A 21 -11.45 19.75 -17.79
CA GLU A 21 -10.33 20.52 -18.31
C GLU A 21 -9.05 20.27 -17.49
N ASP A 22 -7.89 20.60 -18.06
CA ASP A 22 -6.58 20.37 -17.42
C ASP A 22 -6.45 21.07 -16.05
N GLU A 23 -7.11 22.23 -15.87
CA GLU A 23 -7.14 22.94 -14.59
C GLU A 23 -8.24 22.45 -13.62
N ARG A 24 -9.13 21.56 -14.07
CA ARG A 24 -10.31 21.10 -13.34
C ARG A 24 -10.56 19.60 -13.55
N LEU A 25 -9.54 18.80 -13.30
CA LEU A 25 -9.64 17.34 -13.37
C LEU A 25 -10.63 16.80 -12.33
N ARG A 26 -11.47 15.85 -12.77
CA ARG A 26 -12.45 15.14 -11.95
C ARG A 26 -12.23 13.64 -12.11
N LEU A 27 -11.97 12.97 -10.99
CA LEU A 27 -11.78 11.52 -10.96
C LEU A 27 -13.14 10.82 -10.79
N VAL A 28 -13.34 9.68 -11.47
CA VAL A 28 -14.50 8.79 -11.22
C VAL A 28 -14.56 8.45 -9.74
N ARG A 29 -15.77 8.56 -9.16
CA ARG A 29 -16.03 8.27 -7.75
C ARG A 29 -15.47 6.90 -7.34
N THR A 30 -15.74 5.86 -8.12
CA THR A 30 -15.23 4.51 -7.88
C THR A 30 -13.70 4.49 -7.89
N ALA A 31 -13.04 5.09 -8.88
CA ALA A 31 -11.57 5.17 -8.91
C ALA A 31 -11.01 5.87 -7.67
N ARG A 32 -11.66 6.94 -7.20
CA ARG A 32 -11.29 7.62 -5.94
C ARG A 32 -11.43 6.69 -4.73
N GLU A 33 -12.53 5.96 -4.64
CA GLU A 33 -12.81 5.02 -3.55
C GLU A 33 -11.81 3.84 -3.56
N LEU A 34 -11.37 3.38 -4.73
CA LEU A 34 -10.34 2.34 -4.85
C LEU A 34 -8.95 2.82 -4.41
N LEU A 35 -8.59 4.07 -4.74
CA LEU A 35 -7.24 4.61 -4.52
C LEU A 35 -7.01 5.17 -3.11
N ALA A 36 -8.09 5.43 -2.36
CA ALA A 36 -8.01 6.01 -1.02
C ALA A 36 -8.95 5.28 -0.05
N PRO A 37 -8.69 3.99 0.24
CA PRO A 37 -9.46 3.27 1.25
C PRO A 37 -9.30 3.92 2.62
N SER A 38 -10.33 3.79 3.44
CA SER A 38 -10.31 4.25 4.83
C SER A 38 -11.00 3.24 5.75
N PRO A 39 -10.83 3.33 7.08
CA PRO A 39 -11.49 2.42 8.01
C PRO A 39 -13.02 2.40 7.89
N GLN A 40 -13.62 3.49 7.40
CA GLN A 40 -15.06 3.61 7.17
C GLN A 40 -15.47 3.12 5.77
N HIS A 41 -14.52 3.04 4.84
CA HIS A 41 -14.70 2.59 3.46
C HIS A 41 -13.53 1.68 3.06
N PRO A 42 -13.55 0.40 3.48
CA PRO A 42 -12.51 -0.56 3.12
C PRO A 42 -12.45 -0.74 1.60
N SER A 43 -11.25 -0.95 1.07
CA SER A 43 -11.07 -1.11 -0.38
C SER A 43 -11.88 -2.29 -0.91
N PRO A 44 -12.72 -2.13 -1.94
CA PRO A 44 -13.44 -3.24 -2.55
C PRO A 44 -12.52 -4.06 -3.48
N THR A 45 -11.22 -3.74 -3.58
CA THR A 45 -10.25 -4.49 -4.40
C THR A 45 -9.87 -5.85 -3.83
N GLY A 46 -10.27 -6.18 -2.59
CA GLY A 46 -9.87 -7.42 -1.95
C GLY A 46 -8.37 -7.49 -1.62
N LEU A 47 -7.69 -6.35 -1.50
CA LEU A 47 -6.25 -6.25 -1.19
C LEU A 47 -5.93 -6.27 0.32
N GLY A 48 -6.93 -6.45 1.18
CA GLY A 48 -6.77 -6.41 2.63
C GLY A 48 -6.75 -4.99 3.20
N PRO A 49 -6.50 -4.88 4.52
CA PRO A 49 -6.41 -3.59 5.20
C PRO A 49 -5.14 -2.84 4.78
N THR A 50 -5.19 -1.52 4.85
CA THR A 50 -3.99 -0.67 4.73
C THR A 50 -2.98 -0.99 5.83
N VAL A 51 -1.71 -0.59 5.65
CA VAL A 51 -0.68 -0.74 6.70
C VAL A 51 -1.12 -0.08 8.00
N ALA A 52 -1.77 1.08 7.93
CA ALA A 52 -2.29 1.79 9.10
C ALA A 52 -3.39 1.01 9.83
N GLU A 53 -4.28 0.36 9.09
CA GLU A 53 -5.33 -0.49 9.67
C GLU A 53 -4.76 -1.80 10.23
N ALA A 54 -3.84 -2.45 9.50
CA ALA A 54 -3.20 -3.69 9.93
C ALA A 54 -2.35 -3.52 11.19
N THR A 55 -1.81 -2.32 11.41
CA THR A 55 -1.01 -1.97 12.58
C THR A 55 -1.83 -1.32 13.70
N ALA A 56 -3.14 -1.08 13.48
CA ALA A 56 -4.01 -0.51 14.47
C ALA A 56 -4.08 -1.43 15.71
N GLY A 57 -3.74 -0.89 16.88
CA GLY A 57 -3.71 -1.64 18.14
C GLY A 57 -2.41 -2.39 18.43
N MET A 58 -1.41 -2.38 17.52
CA MET A 58 -0.07 -2.86 17.86
C MET A 58 0.60 -1.93 18.89
N SER A 59 1.43 -2.51 19.77
CA SER A 59 2.23 -1.71 20.69
C SER A 59 3.34 -0.95 19.92
N PRO A 60 3.77 0.22 20.40
CA PRO A 60 4.89 0.95 19.79
C PRO A 60 6.16 0.10 19.68
N GLY A 61 6.48 -0.70 20.70
CA GLY A 61 7.64 -1.60 20.69
C GLY A 61 7.55 -2.64 19.57
N ARG A 62 6.37 -3.22 19.35
CA ARG A 62 6.16 -4.17 18.25
C ARG A 62 6.38 -3.53 16.88
N LEU A 63 5.99 -2.27 16.70
CA LEU A 63 6.28 -1.53 15.45
C LEU A 63 7.77 -1.30 15.26
N GLN A 64 8.52 -0.97 16.31
CA GLN A 64 9.98 -0.79 16.22
C GLN A 64 10.71 -2.10 15.88
N GLU A 65 10.24 -3.25 16.39
CA GLU A 65 10.75 -4.57 15.99
C GLU A 65 10.53 -4.83 14.50
N ILE A 66 9.34 -4.51 13.98
CA ILE A 66 9.02 -4.68 12.55
C ILE A 66 9.91 -3.76 11.69
N LEU A 67 10.08 -2.49 12.08
CA LEU A 67 10.99 -1.57 11.39
C LEU A 67 12.41 -2.13 11.32
N THR A 68 12.93 -2.58 12.47
CA THR A 68 14.28 -3.11 12.57
C THR A 68 14.45 -4.37 11.70
N THR A 69 13.46 -5.26 11.72
CA THR A 69 13.44 -6.48 10.90
C THR A 69 13.40 -6.16 9.41
N ALA A 70 12.71 -5.08 9.02
CA ALA A 70 12.66 -4.58 7.65
C ALA A 70 13.88 -3.73 7.25
N GLY A 71 14.91 -3.63 8.11
CA GLY A 71 16.12 -2.84 7.85
C GLY A 71 15.91 -1.32 7.92
N LEU A 72 14.83 -0.86 8.54
CA LEU A 72 14.51 0.57 8.72
C LEU A 72 15.04 1.09 10.06
N HIS A 73 15.33 2.39 10.10
CA HIS A 73 15.68 3.07 11.34
C HIS A 73 14.48 3.20 12.27
N ALA A 74 14.76 3.12 13.57
CA ALA A 74 13.78 3.40 14.61
C ALA A 74 13.21 4.82 14.50
N THR A 75 11.95 4.98 14.88
CA THR A 75 11.23 6.26 14.87
C THR A 75 10.88 6.71 16.28
N HIS A 76 10.57 8.00 16.43
CA HIS A 76 10.22 8.61 17.71
C HIS A 76 8.76 8.38 18.13
N ASP A 77 7.90 7.95 17.19
CA ASP A 77 6.48 7.71 17.42
C ASP A 77 5.91 6.63 16.46
N PRO A 78 4.73 6.06 16.78
CA PRO A 78 4.06 5.05 15.95
C PRO A 78 3.57 5.54 14.59
N VAL A 79 3.16 6.81 14.46
CA VAL A 79 2.67 7.36 13.18
C VAL A 79 3.83 7.44 12.19
N SER A 80 4.98 7.94 12.63
CA SER A 80 6.21 7.93 11.83
C SER A 80 6.66 6.51 11.46
N ALA A 81 6.48 5.53 12.36
CA ALA A 81 6.80 4.13 12.06
C ALA A 81 5.93 3.57 10.92
N VAL A 82 4.61 3.77 11.01
CA VAL A 82 3.65 3.35 9.99
C VAL A 82 3.91 4.06 8.66
N ALA A 83 4.27 5.35 8.70
CA ALA A 83 4.66 6.10 7.51
C ALA A 83 5.93 5.54 6.85
N ALA A 84 6.95 5.18 7.64
CA ALA A 84 8.18 4.58 7.14
C ALA A 84 7.95 3.20 6.49
N LEU A 85 7.11 2.35 7.10
CA LEU A 85 6.69 1.08 6.52
C LEU A 85 5.90 1.28 5.23
N SER A 86 4.94 2.21 5.22
CA SER A 86 4.14 2.53 4.03
C SER A 86 5.03 3.02 2.88
N ALA A 87 6.05 3.85 3.19
CA ALA A 87 7.02 4.33 2.22
C ALA A 87 7.89 3.19 1.66
N LEU A 88 8.34 2.27 2.53
CA LEU A 88 9.08 1.08 2.09
C LEU A 88 8.25 0.22 1.14
N PHE A 89 7.00 -0.10 1.50
CA PHE A 89 6.15 -0.98 0.69
C PHE A 89 5.68 -0.35 -0.63
N THR A 90 5.70 0.98 -0.73
CA THR A 90 5.37 1.71 -1.98
C THR A 90 6.58 1.88 -2.90
N ASP A 91 7.81 1.73 -2.38
CA ASP A 91 9.04 1.74 -3.17
C ASP A 91 9.29 0.36 -3.78
N ARG A 92 9.04 0.22 -5.09
CA ARG A 92 9.13 -1.07 -5.79
C ARG A 92 10.52 -1.70 -5.71
N THR A 93 11.58 -0.89 -5.77
CA THR A 93 12.96 -1.39 -5.76
C THR A 93 13.29 -1.93 -4.37
N ARG A 94 13.03 -1.12 -3.35
CA ARG A 94 13.33 -1.50 -1.95
C ARG A 94 12.44 -2.65 -1.47
N MET A 95 11.19 -2.71 -1.94
CA MET A 95 10.30 -3.83 -1.63
C MET A 95 10.79 -5.13 -2.28
N ALA A 96 11.26 -5.08 -3.53
CA ALA A 96 11.86 -6.26 -4.17
C ALA A 96 13.11 -6.74 -3.42
N GLU A 97 14.01 -5.82 -3.06
CA GLU A 97 15.20 -6.13 -2.25
C GLU A 97 14.83 -6.76 -0.89
N LEU A 98 13.76 -6.29 -0.23
CA LEU A 98 13.27 -6.90 1.00
C LEU A 98 12.77 -8.33 0.76
N LEU A 99 11.96 -8.53 -0.28
CA LEU A 99 11.42 -9.85 -0.63
C LEU A 99 12.51 -10.85 -1.02
N ASP A 100 13.60 -10.41 -1.64
CA ASP A 100 14.76 -11.25 -1.96
C ASP A 100 15.46 -11.80 -0.72
N THR A 101 15.27 -11.17 0.45
CA THR A 101 15.80 -11.65 1.74
C THR A 101 14.79 -12.48 2.54
N ALA A 102 13.55 -12.60 2.07
CA ALA A 102 12.49 -13.27 2.81
C ALA A 102 12.66 -14.80 2.79
N PRO A 103 12.35 -15.49 3.91
CA PRO A 103 12.29 -16.95 3.93
C PRO A 103 11.28 -17.50 2.91
N VAL A 104 11.57 -18.66 2.32
CA VAL A 104 10.71 -19.30 1.31
C VAL A 104 9.30 -19.58 1.85
N GLU A 105 9.19 -19.89 3.14
CA GLU A 105 7.91 -20.10 3.81
C GLU A 105 7.08 -18.82 3.84
N ALA A 106 7.71 -17.67 4.08
CA ALA A 106 7.03 -16.37 4.07
C ALA A 106 6.57 -15.99 2.65
N LEU A 107 7.39 -16.24 1.62
CA LEU A 107 7.01 -16.03 0.22
C LEU A 107 5.83 -16.92 -0.18
N SER A 108 5.82 -18.18 0.25
CA SER A 108 4.73 -19.13 0.00
C SER A 108 3.40 -18.69 0.65
N VAL A 109 3.48 -18.02 1.80
CA VAL A 109 2.32 -17.39 2.45
C VAL A 109 1.83 -16.20 1.62
N LEU A 110 2.73 -15.32 1.18
CA LEU A 110 2.39 -14.16 0.38
C LEU A 110 1.73 -14.56 -0.95
N ASP A 111 2.24 -15.57 -1.65
CA ASP A 111 1.65 -16.07 -2.90
C ASP A 111 0.19 -16.54 -2.73
N ARG A 112 -0.12 -17.17 -1.58
CA ARG A 112 -1.50 -17.55 -1.24
C ARG A 112 -2.39 -16.34 -0.95
N LEU A 113 -1.84 -15.31 -0.31
CA LEU A 113 -2.59 -14.09 0.03
C LEU A 113 -2.84 -13.18 -1.16
N VAL A 114 -1.96 -13.18 -2.18
CA VAL A 114 -2.13 -12.39 -3.42
C VAL A 114 -3.43 -12.75 -4.15
N TRP A 115 -3.81 -14.03 -4.12
CA TRP A 115 -5.01 -14.55 -4.80
C TRP A 115 -6.11 -15.04 -3.85
N GLY A 116 -5.80 -15.11 -2.55
CA GLY A 116 -6.69 -15.60 -1.49
C GLY A 116 -7.56 -14.51 -0.87
N PRO A 117 -8.35 -14.84 0.18
CA PRO A 117 -9.16 -13.85 0.87
C PRO A 117 -8.29 -12.74 1.49
N PRO A 118 -8.75 -11.46 1.45
CA PRO A 118 -7.98 -10.28 1.90
C PRO A 118 -7.52 -10.32 3.36
N TYR A 119 -8.23 -11.11 4.18
CA TYR A 119 -7.90 -11.40 5.57
C TYR A 119 -7.65 -12.90 5.67
N GLY A 120 -6.51 -13.37 5.14
CA GLY A 120 -6.17 -14.78 5.19
C GLY A 120 -5.65 -15.15 6.58
N GLU A 121 -6.38 -16.00 7.30
CA GLU A 121 -5.74 -16.86 8.30
C GLU A 121 -4.93 -17.91 7.53
N VAL A 122 -3.62 -17.91 7.76
CA VAL A 122 -2.76 -18.97 7.27
C VAL A 122 -2.47 -19.91 8.41
N THR A 123 -3.18 -21.03 8.41
CA THR A 123 -2.90 -22.17 9.29
C THR A 123 -1.75 -23.01 8.74
#